data_AF-A0A3M2I7H2-F1
#
_entry.id   AF-A0A3M2I7H2-F1
#
_cell.length_a   1.000
_cell.length_b   1.000
_cell.length_c   1.000
_cell.angle_alpha   90.00
_cell.angle_beta   90.00
_cell.angle_gamma   90.00
#
_symmetry.space_group_name_H-M   'P 1'
#
loop_
_entity.id
_entity.type
_entity.pdbx_description
1 polymer ?
#
loop_
_entity_poly.entity_id
_entity_poly.type
_entity_poly.pdbx_seq_one_letter_code
_entity_poly.pdbx_strand_id
1 'polypeptide(L)'
;MKRIGVPLVVLVVLAWIGSKLVPRSESTVAPAPIAAAEPSPKQAQEPAAPQPEPDRPMSAAEKKAQQEKWFGAETIVAAERAVRAELKDPDAAQFRDVRANYTEEFGVVACGRVNGKNEFGGYTGFRCFVSGGRSVILEGRDNIADAWAGACL
;
A
#
# COMPACT_ATOMS: atom_id res chain seq x y z
N MET A 1 12.58 41.33 40.48
CA MET A 1 11.37 40.55 40.12
C MET A 1 11.79 39.13 39.80
N LYS A 2 11.63 38.21 40.77
CA LYS A 2 12.13 36.83 40.74
C LYS A 2 11.08 35.96 40.04
N ARG A 3 11.33 35.48 38.81
CA ARG A 3 10.45 34.50 38.16
C ARG A 3 10.90 33.11 38.60
N ILE A 4 10.17 32.53 39.54
CA ILE A 4 10.36 31.16 40.02
C ILE A 4 9.62 30.25 39.04
N GLY A 5 10.37 29.59 38.16
CA GLY A 5 9.84 28.55 37.27
C GLY A 5 9.72 27.24 38.05
N VAL A 6 8.51 26.70 38.12
CA VAL A 6 8.22 25.37 38.67
C VAL A 6 8.25 24.37 37.51
N PRO A 7 9.15 23.37 37.47
CA PRO A 7 9.05 22.29 36.50
C PRO A 7 8.13 21.21 37.06
N LEU A 8 6.96 21.04 36.45
CA LEU A 8 6.04 19.94 36.72
C LEU A 8 6.60 18.69 36.00
N VAL A 9 7.44 17.94 36.71
CA VAL A 9 7.97 16.65 36.25
C VAL A 9 6.85 15.62 36.29
N VAL A 10 6.25 15.33 35.14
CA VAL A 10 5.30 14.22 34.99
C VAL A 10 6.10 12.92 34.82
N LEU A 11 6.24 12.17 35.90
CA LEU A 11 6.80 10.82 35.89
C LEU A 11 5.80 9.84 35.26
N VAL A 12 6.08 9.41 34.03
CA VAL A 12 5.37 8.31 33.36
C VAL A 12 5.94 6.99 33.87
N VAL A 13 5.17 6.28 34.70
CA VAL A 13 5.51 4.92 35.16
C VAL A 13 5.11 3.92 34.08
N LEU A 14 6.11 3.33 33.41
CA LEU A 14 5.93 2.21 32.49
C LEU A 14 5.76 0.91 33.30
N ALA A 15 4.52 0.40 33.36
CA ALA A 15 4.23 -0.94 33.86
C ALA A 15 4.43 -1.98 32.74
N TRP A 16 5.61 -2.62 32.69
CA TRP A 16 5.82 -3.85 31.92
C TRP A 16 5.35 -5.04 32.75
N ILE A 17 4.14 -5.53 32.49
CA ILE A 17 3.67 -6.81 33.02
C ILE A 17 3.90 -7.87 31.94
N GLY A 18 4.97 -8.66 32.13
CA GLY A 18 5.30 -9.80 31.30
C GLY A 18 4.25 -10.89 31.43
N SER A 19 3.60 -11.23 30.31
CA SER A 19 2.71 -12.38 30.22
C SER A 19 3.49 -13.66 29.95
N LYS A 20 3.22 -14.62 30.82
CA LYS A 20 3.78 -15.96 30.93
C LYS A 20 3.56 -16.81 29.69
N LEU A 21 4.64 -17.49 29.30
CA LEU A 21 4.75 -18.91 28.90
C LEU A 21 3.45 -19.60 28.43
N VAL A 22 3.35 -19.85 27.12
CA VAL A 22 2.49 -20.88 26.54
C VAL A 22 3.33 -22.17 26.38
N PRO A 23 2.89 -23.33 26.89
CA PRO A 23 3.60 -24.59 26.73
C PRO A 23 3.31 -25.19 25.34
N ARG A 24 4.40 -25.54 24.64
CA ARG A 24 4.40 -26.27 23.37
C ARG A 24 4.14 -27.74 23.65
N SER A 25 3.01 -28.26 23.19
CA SER A 25 2.68 -29.69 23.26
C SER A 25 3.66 -30.53 22.44
N GLU A 26 4.24 -31.53 23.09
CA GLU A 26 5.02 -32.61 22.48
C GLU A 26 4.11 -33.56 21.69
N SER A 27 4.61 -34.04 20.55
CA SER A 27 4.20 -35.33 19.99
C SER A 27 5.46 -36.13 19.72
N THR A 28 5.63 -37.17 20.53
CA THR A 28 6.72 -38.14 20.51
C THR A 28 6.32 -39.34 19.67
N VAL A 29 7.17 -39.76 18.73
CA VAL A 29 7.42 -41.19 18.43
C VAL A 29 8.91 -41.35 18.06
N ALA A 30 9.58 -42.29 18.73
CA ALA A 30 11.00 -42.65 18.66
C ALA A 30 11.30 -43.75 17.58
N PRO A 31 12.41 -44.53 17.59
CA PRO A 31 13.83 -44.19 17.31
C PRO A 31 14.50 -45.05 16.19
N ALA A 32 15.58 -44.54 15.57
CA ALA A 32 16.87 -45.15 15.08
C ALA A 32 16.91 -46.54 14.33
N PRO A 33 17.90 -46.86 13.45
CA PRO A 33 19.33 -46.50 13.54
C PRO A 33 20.10 -46.17 12.22
N ILE A 34 21.38 -45.88 12.45
CA ILE A 34 22.45 -45.29 11.64
C ILE A 34 23.16 -46.34 10.76
N ALA A 35 23.63 -46.00 9.54
CA ALA A 35 24.90 -46.47 8.96
C ALA A 35 25.33 -45.75 7.65
N ALA A 36 26.55 -45.18 7.69
CA ALA A 36 27.58 -44.95 6.62
C ALA A 36 27.21 -44.19 5.31
N ALA A 37 27.70 -42.95 5.10
CA ALA A 37 28.99 -42.57 4.43
C ALA A 37 29.02 -42.95 2.92
N GLU A 38 29.06 -42.04 1.94
CA GLU A 38 30.14 -41.09 1.59
C GLU A 38 29.65 -39.98 0.59
N PRO A 39 30.46 -38.93 0.31
CA PRO A 39 29.98 -37.62 -0.15
C PRO A 39 29.97 -37.44 -1.67
N SER A 40 29.07 -36.60 -2.18
CA SER A 40 29.37 -35.82 -3.39
C SER A 40 28.57 -34.52 -3.49
N PRO A 41 29.25 -33.39 -3.74
CA PRO A 41 28.66 -32.06 -3.83
C PRO A 41 28.18 -31.82 -5.26
N LYS A 42 27.01 -31.20 -5.41
CA LYS A 42 26.65 -30.40 -6.59
C LYS A 42 25.51 -29.46 -6.21
N GLN A 43 25.88 -28.38 -5.53
CA GLN A 43 25.10 -27.15 -5.54
C GLN A 43 25.12 -26.63 -6.99
N ALA A 44 24.03 -26.87 -7.71
CA ALA A 44 23.73 -26.14 -8.93
C ALA A 44 23.05 -24.83 -8.51
N GLN A 45 23.72 -23.73 -8.83
CA GLN A 45 23.42 -22.36 -8.46
C GLN A 45 21.96 -21.97 -8.63
N GLU A 46 21.33 -21.57 -7.53
CA GLU A 46 20.25 -20.60 -7.53
C GLU A 46 20.82 -19.29 -8.14
N PRO A 47 20.20 -18.72 -9.19
CA PRO A 47 20.64 -17.44 -9.72
C PRO A 47 20.54 -16.41 -8.60
N ALA A 48 21.71 -15.95 -8.12
CA ALA A 48 21.81 -14.96 -7.09
C ALA A 48 20.98 -13.73 -7.51
N ALA A 49 19.95 -13.43 -6.72
CA ALA A 49 19.20 -12.20 -6.85
C ALA A 49 20.20 -11.02 -6.85
N PRO A 50 20.08 -10.05 -7.78
CA PRO A 50 20.92 -8.86 -7.74
C PRO A 50 20.77 -8.18 -6.38
N GLN A 51 21.85 -8.18 -5.60
CA GLN A 51 21.93 -7.45 -4.33
C GLN A 51 21.81 -5.95 -4.64
N PRO A 52 21.01 -5.17 -3.89
CA PRO A 52 20.95 -3.72 -4.08
C PRO A 52 22.28 -3.11 -3.63
N GLU A 53 23.10 -2.67 -4.58
CA GLU A 53 24.33 -1.92 -4.31
C GLU A 53 23.98 -0.60 -3.58
N PRO A 54 24.53 -0.34 -2.38
CA PRO A 54 24.05 0.72 -1.47
C PRO A 54 24.35 2.16 -1.91
N ASP A 55 25.16 2.39 -2.94
CA ASP A 55 25.66 3.73 -3.29
C ASP A 55 25.20 4.26 -4.66
N ARG A 56 24.43 3.49 -5.44
CA ARG A 56 23.91 4.00 -6.73
C ARG A 56 22.61 4.80 -6.53
N PRO A 57 22.44 5.96 -7.16
CA PRO A 57 21.15 6.62 -7.17
C PRO A 57 20.11 5.70 -7.82
N MET A 58 18.97 5.49 -7.14
CA MET A 58 17.89 4.68 -7.67
C MET A 58 17.44 5.20 -9.05
N SER A 59 17.25 4.30 -9.99
CA SER A 59 16.64 4.61 -11.29
C SER A 59 15.19 5.08 -11.11
N ALA A 60 14.65 5.79 -12.10
CA ALA A 60 13.26 6.25 -12.08
C ALA A 60 12.27 5.08 -11.94
N ALA A 61 12.56 3.93 -12.58
CA ALA A 61 11.72 2.73 -12.47
C ALA A 61 11.74 2.13 -11.06
N GLU A 62 12.90 2.10 -10.40
CA GLU A 62 13.02 1.63 -9.01
C GLU A 62 12.28 2.56 -8.04
N LYS A 63 12.41 3.88 -8.21
CA LYS A 63 11.65 4.86 -7.44
C LYS A 63 10.15 4.67 -7.61
N LYS A 64 9.70 4.51 -8.86
CA LYS A 64 8.29 4.27 -9.20
C LYS A 64 7.75 3.04 -8.47
N ALA A 65 8.39 1.89 -8.65
CA ALA A 65 7.97 0.64 -8.03
C ALA A 65 7.98 0.72 -6.50
N GLN A 66 8.99 1.38 -5.93
CA GLN A 66 9.06 1.61 -4.50
C GLN A 66 7.87 2.45 -4.02
N GLN A 67 7.64 3.64 -4.60
CA GLN A 67 6.57 4.52 -4.16
C GLN A 67 5.17 3.89 -4.30
N GLU A 68 4.90 3.21 -5.41
CA GLU A 68 3.66 2.46 -5.60
C GLU A 68 3.47 1.37 -4.54
N LYS A 69 4.54 0.68 -4.16
CA LYS A 69 4.49 -0.35 -3.12
C LYS A 69 4.17 0.23 -1.74
N TRP A 70 4.75 1.38 -1.38
CA TRP A 70 4.53 1.97 -0.05
C TRP A 70 3.18 2.69 0.07
N PHE A 71 2.80 3.46 -0.95
CA PHE A 71 1.64 4.36 -0.85
C PHE A 71 0.45 3.92 -1.71
N GLY A 72 0.66 3.02 -2.68
CA GLY A 72 -0.36 2.73 -3.70
C GLY A 72 -1.68 2.24 -3.12
N ALA A 73 -1.64 1.29 -2.17
CA ALA A 73 -2.86 0.78 -1.53
C ALA A 73 -3.62 1.87 -0.75
N GLU A 74 -2.90 2.72 -0.01
CA GLU A 74 -3.48 3.84 0.72
C GLU A 74 -4.12 4.86 -0.24
N THR A 75 -3.40 5.23 -1.30
CA THR A 75 -3.90 6.15 -2.32
C THR A 75 -5.16 5.61 -3.00
N ILE A 76 -5.23 4.32 -3.29
CA ILE A 76 -6.42 3.68 -3.87
C ILE A 76 -7.62 3.81 -2.91
N VAL A 77 -7.46 3.46 -1.65
CA VAL A 77 -8.56 3.54 -0.66
C VAL A 77 -9.04 4.99 -0.50
N ALA A 78 -8.10 5.93 -0.40
CA ALA A 78 -8.43 7.35 -0.30
C ALA A 78 -9.14 7.86 -1.56
N ALA A 79 -8.68 7.43 -2.74
CA ALA A 79 -9.27 7.79 -4.02
C ALA A 79 -10.70 7.27 -4.17
N GLU A 80 -10.96 6.00 -3.84
CA GLU A 80 -12.32 5.48 -3.91
C GLU A 80 -13.26 6.22 -2.95
N ARG A 81 -12.76 6.61 -1.76
CA ARG A 81 -13.54 7.43 -0.83
C ARG A 81 -13.86 8.80 -1.43
N ALA A 82 -12.88 9.46 -2.05
CA ALA A 82 -13.08 10.74 -2.71
C ALA A 82 -14.09 10.60 -3.86
N VAL A 83 -13.94 9.58 -4.72
CA VAL A 83 -14.86 9.31 -5.83
C VAL A 83 -16.28 9.05 -5.33
N ARG A 84 -16.47 8.23 -4.27
CA ARG A 84 -17.78 7.97 -3.68
C ARG A 84 -18.48 9.26 -3.24
N ALA A 85 -17.73 10.21 -2.66
CA ALA A 85 -18.26 11.50 -2.23
C ALA A 85 -18.78 12.37 -3.38
N GLU A 86 -18.36 12.10 -4.62
CA GLU A 86 -18.79 12.85 -5.80
C GLU A 86 -20.01 12.24 -6.53
N LEU A 87 -20.44 11.04 -6.14
CA LEU A 87 -21.59 10.35 -6.75
C LEU A 87 -22.90 10.71 -6.07
N LYS A 88 -24.02 10.58 -6.81
CA LYS A 88 -25.38 10.80 -6.28
C LYS A 88 -25.76 9.77 -5.22
N ASP A 89 -25.36 8.51 -5.43
CA ASP A 89 -25.51 7.41 -4.49
C ASP A 89 -24.11 6.81 -4.24
N PRO A 90 -23.42 7.22 -3.15
CA PRO A 90 -22.07 6.76 -2.83
C PRO A 90 -21.96 5.25 -2.62
N ASP A 91 -23.02 4.62 -2.10
CA ASP A 91 -23.04 3.19 -1.79
C ASP A 91 -23.28 2.33 -3.04
N ALA A 92 -23.85 2.91 -4.10
CA ALA A 92 -24.01 2.26 -5.39
C ALA A 92 -22.75 2.27 -6.26
N ALA A 93 -21.64 2.85 -5.78
CA ALA A 93 -20.40 2.97 -6.53
C ALA A 93 -19.80 1.61 -6.90
N GLN A 94 -19.54 1.40 -8.19
CA GLN A 94 -18.85 0.22 -8.70
C GLN A 94 -17.51 0.65 -9.30
N PHE A 95 -16.43 0.12 -8.75
CA PHE A 95 -15.06 0.42 -9.18
C PHE A 95 -14.49 -0.71 -10.02
N ARG A 96 -13.73 -0.36 -11.06
CA ARG A 96 -12.97 -1.31 -11.88
C ARG A 96 -11.65 -0.71 -12.34
N ASP A 97 -10.66 -1.60 -12.54
CA ASP A 97 -9.35 -1.28 -13.08
C ASP A 97 -8.60 -0.20 -12.27
N VAL A 98 -8.87 -0.15 -10.96
CA VAL A 98 -8.26 0.81 -10.05
C VAL A 98 -6.83 0.36 -9.75
N ARG A 99 -5.89 1.24 -10.07
CA ARG A 99 -4.45 1.03 -9.84
C ARG A 99 -3.80 2.31 -9.37
N ALA A 100 -2.78 2.16 -8.54
CA ALA A 100 -1.88 3.25 -8.23
C ALA A 100 -0.83 3.37 -9.34
N ASN A 101 -0.43 4.59 -9.67
CA ASN A 101 0.68 4.88 -10.55
C ASN A 101 1.50 6.03 -9.95
N TYR A 102 2.81 5.88 -9.94
CA TYR A 102 3.71 6.96 -9.56
C TYR A 102 4.18 7.74 -10.79
N THR A 103 4.14 9.07 -10.66
CA THR A 103 4.78 10.02 -11.58
C THR A 103 5.62 11.00 -10.78
N GLU A 104 6.71 11.51 -11.38
CA GLU A 104 7.54 12.54 -10.74
C GLU A 104 6.77 13.85 -10.53
N GLU A 105 5.79 14.14 -11.41
CA GLU A 105 4.99 15.38 -11.36
C GLU A 105 3.89 15.34 -10.30
N PHE A 106 3.13 14.22 -10.22
CA PHE A 106 1.94 14.13 -9.38
C PHE A 106 2.11 13.25 -8.14
N GLY A 107 3.25 12.60 -7.98
CA GLY A 107 3.45 11.57 -6.96
C GLY A 107 2.64 10.32 -7.26
N VAL A 108 2.21 9.62 -6.21
CA VAL A 108 1.35 8.44 -6.32
C VAL A 108 -0.10 8.87 -6.50
N VAL A 109 -0.68 8.53 -7.63
CA VAL A 109 -2.09 8.75 -7.96
C VAL A 109 -2.80 7.42 -8.15
N ALA A 110 -4.10 7.39 -7.88
CA ALA A 110 -4.97 6.29 -8.27
C ALA A 110 -5.72 6.64 -9.55
N CYS A 111 -5.66 5.74 -10.51
CA CYS A 111 -6.39 5.81 -11.77
C CYS A 111 -7.35 4.63 -11.83
N GLY A 112 -8.57 4.85 -12.30
CA GLY A 112 -9.53 3.76 -12.44
C GLY A 112 -10.81 4.20 -13.14
N ARG A 113 -11.80 3.33 -13.08
CA ARG A 113 -13.14 3.57 -13.61
C ARG A 113 -14.18 3.39 -12.53
N VAL A 114 -15.18 4.25 -12.53
CA VAL A 114 -16.32 4.19 -11.62
C VAL A 114 -17.64 4.24 -12.39
N ASN A 115 -18.62 3.45 -11.96
CA ASN A 115 -20.01 3.56 -12.37
C ASN A 115 -20.87 3.81 -11.13
N GLY A 116 -21.95 4.56 -11.28
CA GLY A 116 -22.86 4.92 -10.19
C GLY A 116 -24.26 5.17 -10.70
N LYS A 117 -25.25 5.16 -9.79
CA LYS A 117 -26.63 5.46 -10.13
C LYS A 117 -26.83 6.96 -10.37
N ASN A 118 -27.64 7.30 -11.36
CA ASN A 118 -28.14 8.65 -11.58
C ASN A 118 -29.38 8.95 -10.71
N GLU A 119 -29.97 10.13 -10.88
CA GLU A 119 -31.15 10.59 -10.12
C GLU A 119 -32.41 9.75 -10.40
N PHE A 120 -32.41 8.96 -11.47
CA PHE A 120 -33.49 8.02 -11.81
C PHE A 120 -33.20 6.59 -11.33
N GLY A 121 -32.11 6.37 -10.58
CA GLY A 121 -31.73 5.07 -10.02
C GLY A 121 -31.04 4.11 -10.99
N GLY A 122 -30.74 4.55 -12.23
CA GLY A 122 -30.10 3.73 -13.26
C GLY A 122 -28.58 3.96 -13.36
N TYR A 123 -27.84 2.92 -13.75
CA TYR A 123 -26.42 3.02 -14.09
C TYR A 123 -26.23 3.52 -15.52
N THR A 124 -25.29 4.45 -15.74
CA THR A 124 -25.08 5.11 -17.04
C THR A 124 -23.78 4.71 -17.74
N GLY A 125 -22.96 3.89 -17.09
CA GLY A 125 -21.70 3.38 -17.65
C GLY A 125 -20.49 3.77 -16.82
N PHE A 126 -19.37 3.09 -17.07
CA PHE A 126 -18.12 3.37 -16.39
C PHE A 126 -17.47 4.65 -16.94
N ARG A 127 -17.05 5.51 -16.03
CA ARG A 127 -16.37 6.78 -16.27
C ARG A 127 -14.99 6.76 -15.64
N CYS A 128 -13.99 7.30 -16.31
CA CYS A 128 -12.62 7.40 -15.82
C CYS A 128 -12.52 8.37 -14.64
N PHE A 129 -11.63 8.07 -13.69
CA PHE A 129 -11.23 8.98 -12.63
C PHE A 129 -9.72 8.96 -12.39
N VAL A 130 -9.19 10.10 -11.97
CA VAL A 130 -7.82 10.26 -11.45
C VAL A 130 -7.89 10.92 -10.09
N SER A 131 -7.18 10.39 -9.10
CA SER A 131 -7.20 10.93 -7.74
C SER A 131 -5.87 10.79 -7.02
N GLY A 132 -5.42 11.88 -6.39
CA GLY A 132 -4.31 11.86 -5.43
C GLY A 132 -4.75 11.54 -3.99
N GLY A 133 -5.93 10.92 -3.80
CA GLY A 133 -6.48 10.53 -2.50
C GLY A 133 -7.26 11.61 -1.75
N ARG A 134 -6.93 12.90 -1.94
CA ARG A 134 -7.68 14.03 -1.31
C ARG A 134 -8.71 14.68 -2.23
N SER A 135 -8.47 14.66 -3.53
CA SER A 135 -9.33 15.21 -4.56
C SER A 135 -9.46 14.22 -5.71
N VAL A 136 -10.49 14.39 -6.53
CA VAL A 136 -10.73 13.53 -7.70
C VAL A 136 -11.05 14.40 -8.91
N ILE A 137 -10.49 14.01 -10.05
CA ILE A 137 -10.86 14.48 -11.39
C ILE A 137 -11.68 13.35 -12.00
N LEU A 138 -12.95 13.62 -12.29
CA LEU A 138 -13.92 12.62 -12.75
C LEU A 138 -14.42 13.00 -14.15
N GLU A 139 -14.24 12.09 -15.11
CA GLU A 139 -14.76 12.24 -16.48
C GLU A 139 -16.23 12.62 -16.45
N GLY A 140 -16.70 13.60 -17.24
CA GLY A 140 -18.11 14.03 -17.26
C GLY A 140 -18.50 15.03 -16.17
N ARG A 141 -17.60 15.31 -15.24
CA ARG A 141 -17.64 16.48 -14.34
C ARG A 141 -16.51 17.44 -14.64
N ASP A 142 -15.32 16.88 -14.87
CA ASP A 142 -14.07 17.57 -15.09
C ASP A 142 -13.46 17.24 -16.47
N ASN A 143 -12.53 18.09 -16.92
CA ASN A 143 -11.72 17.81 -18.11
C ASN A 143 -10.57 16.86 -17.74
N ILE A 144 -10.81 15.56 -17.89
CA ILE A 144 -9.90 14.51 -17.40
C ILE A 144 -8.74 14.17 -18.36
N ALA A 145 -8.84 14.54 -19.64
CA ALA A 145 -7.96 14.02 -20.70
C ALA A 145 -6.45 14.17 -20.38
N ASP A 146 -6.02 15.36 -19.97
CA ASP A 146 -4.61 15.64 -19.68
C ASP A 146 -4.13 14.91 -18.42
N ALA A 147 -4.94 14.92 -17.35
CA ALA A 147 -4.63 14.22 -16.11
C ALA A 147 -4.52 12.70 -16.33
N TRP A 148 -5.39 12.13 -17.15
CA TRP A 148 -5.35 10.72 -17.51
C TRP A 148 -4.12 10.40 -18.36
N ALA A 149 -3.82 11.22 -19.37
CA ALA A 149 -2.67 11.02 -20.24
C ALA A 149 -1.33 11.14 -19.51
N GLY A 150 -1.21 12.12 -18.60
CA GLY A 150 0.01 12.35 -17.83
C GLY A 150 0.23 11.40 -16.67
N ALA A 151 -0.85 10.85 -16.10
CA ALA A 151 -0.77 10.10 -14.84
C ALA A 151 -1.25 8.65 -14.90
N CYS A 152 -1.93 8.20 -15.97
CA CYS A 152 -2.57 6.89 -16.01
C CYS A 152 -2.20 6.01 -17.21
N LEU A 153 -1.53 6.57 -18.23
CA LEU A 153 -0.96 5.85 -19.38
C LEU A 153 0.51 5.50 -19.12
#